data_AF-A0A412MDS0-F1
#
_entry.id   AF-A0A412MDS0-F1
#
_cell.length_a   1.000
_cell.length_b   1.000
_cell.length_c   1.000
_cell.angle_alpha   90.00
_cell.angle_beta   90.00
_cell.angle_gamma   90.00
#
_symmetry.space_group_name_H-M   'P 1'
#
loop_
_entity.id
_entity.type
_entity.pdbx_description
1 polymer ?
#
loop_
_entity_poly.entity_id
_entity_poly.type
_entity_poly.pdbx_seq_one_letter_code
_entity_poly.pdbx_strand_id
1 'polypeptide(L)' 'MNEVGRTVYTISGTTLENDKRKTAAKEALAAIKNELPENCFTCEIIKDILELAKDIAYTTTLH' A
#
# COMPACT_ATOMS: atom_id res chain seq x y z
N MET A 1 12.45 -26.20 -9.58
CA MET A 1 11.25 -25.42 -9.93
C MET A 1 10.98 -24.44 -8.79
N ASN A 2 11.43 -23.19 -8.91
CA ASN A 2 10.99 -22.11 -8.02
C ASN A 2 10.18 -21.16 -8.88
N GLU A 3 8.88 -21.42 -8.99
CA GLU A 3 7.94 -20.45 -9.53
C GLU A 3 7.81 -19.32 -8.50
N VAL A 4 8.73 -18.36 -8.56
CA VAL A 4 8.49 -17.03 -7.98
C VAL A 4 7.41 -16.41 -8.87
N GLY A 5 6.16 -16.76 -8.58
CA GLY A 5 4.99 -16.26 -9.28
C GLY A 5 5.07 -14.74 -9.33
N ARG A 6 5.40 -14.21 -10.50
CA ARG A 6 5.45 -12.78 -10.78
C ARG A 6 4.00 -12.33 -10.75
N THR A 7 3.48 -11.97 -9.57
CA THR A 7 2.11 -11.46 -9.46
C THR A 7 2.08 -10.11 -10.17
N VAL A 8 1.69 -10.13 -11.44
CA VAL A 8 1.48 -8.95 -12.26
C VAL A 8 0.03 -8.54 -12.04
N TYR A 9 -0.17 -7.36 -11.47
CA TYR A 9 -1.50 -6.75 -11.40
C TYR A 9 -1.68 -5.92 -12.65
N THR A 10 -2.56 -6.38 -13.52
CA THR A 10 -2.96 -5.66 -14.72
C THR A 10 -4.29 -4.99 -14.44
N ILE A 11 -4.28 -3.68 -14.23
CA ILE A 11 -5.50 -2.87 -14.17
C ILE A 11 -5.50 -2.00 -15.42
N SER A 12 -6.52 -2.16 -16.27
CA SER A 12 -6.73 -1.35 -17.49
C SER A 12 -5.48 -1.18 -18.37
N GLY A 13 -4.73 -2.26 -18.61
CA GLY A 13 -3.54 -2.25 -19.47
C GLY A 13 -2.26 -1.70 -18.82
N THR A 14 -2.32 -1.25 -17.56
CA THR A 14 -1.13 -0.85 -16.80
C THR A 14 -0.59 -2.06 -16.03
N THR A 15 0.61 -2.52 -16.43
CA THR A 15 1.37 -3.53 -15.70
C THR A 15 2.07 -2.88 -14.52
N LEU A 16 1.59 -3.11 -13.30
CA LEU A 16 2.28 -2.65 -12.10
C LEU A 16 3.19 -3.76 -11.57
N GLU A 17 4.50 -3.57 -11.78
CA GLU A 17 5.53 -4.50 -11.33
C GLU A 17 5.52 -4.65 -9.81
N ASN A 18 5.77 -5.87 -9.33
CA ASN A 18 5.78 -6.20 -7.90
C ASN A 18 6.77 -5.34 -7.10
N ASP A 19 7.93 -5.02 -7.68
CA ASP A 19 8.94 -4.18 -7.03
C ASP A 19 8.46 -2.75 -6.83
N LYS A 20 7.75 -2.17 -7.81
CA LYS A 20 7.14 -0.84 -7.66
C LYS A 20 6.10 -0.83 -6.55
N ARG A 21 5.28 -1.90 -6.44
CA ARG A 21 4.31 -2.06 -5.35
C ARG A 21 4.98 -2.15 -3.99
N LYS A 22 6.08 -2.91 -3.89
CA LYS A 22 6.87 -3.02 -2.65
C LYS A 22 7.51 -1.68 -2.26
N THR A 23 8.05 -0.93 -3.23
CA THR A 23 8.64 0.39 -2.97
C THR A 23 7.59 1.36 -2.45
N ALA A 24 6.44 1.47 -3.13
CA ALA A 24 5.35 2.34 -2.68
C ALA A 24 4.85 1.96 -1.27
N ALA A 25 4.73 0.67 -0.97
CA ALA A 25 4.34 0.21 0.36
C ALA A 25 5.38 0.57 1.44
N LYS A 26 6.68 0.50 1.13
CA LYS A 26 7.74 0.92 2.06
C LYS A 26 7.70 2.42 2.34
N GLU A 27 7.48 3.22 1.31
CA GLU A 27 7.35 4.68 1.44
C GLU A 27 6.15 5.06 2.30
N ALA A 28 5.00 4.40 2.08
CA ALA A 28 3.80 4.61 2.90
C ALA A 28 4.05 4.23 4.37
N LEU A 29 4.68 3.08 4.63
CA LEU A 29 5.02 2.68 6.00
C LEU A 29 6.00 3.64 6.68
N ALA A 30 6.99 4.15 5.94
CA ALA A 30 7.94 5.13 6.47
C ALA A 30 7.25 6.45 6.83
N ALA A 31 6.32 6.92 5.98
CA ALA A 31 5.53 8.11 6.27
C ALA A 31 4.67 7.92 7.53
N ILE A 32 3.98 6.79 7.66
CA ILE A 32 3.18 6.46 8.85
C ILE A 32 4.05 6.45 10.11
N LYS A 33 5.27 5.87 10.03
CA LYS A 33 6.20 5.83 11.15
C LYS A 33 6.70 7.21 11.58
N ASN A 34 6.80 8.17 10.66
CA ASN A 34 7.24 9.54 10.98
C ASN A 34 6.12 10.36 11.64
N GLU A 35 4.87 10.15 11.25
CA GLU A 35 3.72 10.91 11.75
C GLU A 35 3.16 10.37 13.07
N LEU A 36 3.26 9.04 13.28
CA LEU A 36 2.73 8.39 14.47
C LEU A 36 3.83 7.99 15.45
N PRO A 37 3.57 8.09 16.77
CA PRO A 37 4.53 7.65 17.76
C PRO A 37 4.74 6.12 17.67
N GLU A 38 5.96 5.65 17.98
CA GLU A 38 6.37 4.25 17.75
C GLU A 38 5.49 3.22 18.46
N ASN A 39 4.87 3.59 19.59
CA ASN A 39 3.93 2.73 20.32
C ASN A 39 2.61 2.49 19.58
N CYS A 40 2.27 3.33 18.61
CA CYS A 40 1.09 3.17 17.76
C CYS A 40 1.38 2.36 16.49
N PHE A 41 2.64 1.96 16.24
CA PHE A 41 3.03 1.21 15.04
C PHE A 41 2.73 -0.30 15.18
N THR A 42 1.48 -0.64 15.44
CA THR A 42 0.99 -2.03 15.45
C THR A 42 0.38 -2.40 14.10
N CYS A 43 0.31 -3.70 13.81
CA CYS A 43 -0.33 -4.19 12.59
C CYS A 43 -1.80 -3.74 12.46
N GLU A 44 -2.51 -3.59 13.58
CA GLU A 44 -3.91 -3.16 13.62
C GLU A 44 -4.07 -1.70 13.19
N ILE A 45 -3.25 -0.80 13.74
CA ILE A 45 -3.25 0.62 13.38
C ILE A 45 -2.82 0.82 11.92
N ILE A 46 -1.81 0.09 11.46
CA ILE A 46 -1.39 0.15 10.04
C ILE A 46 -2.54 -0.30 9.13
N LYS A 47 -3.28 -1.34 9.50
CA LYS A 47 -4.44 -1.81 8.73
C LYS A 47 -5.54 -0.73 8.67
N ASP A 48 -5.88 -0.15 9.82
CA ASP A 48 -6.90 0.90 9.93
C ASP A 48 -6.57 2.11 9.03
N ILE A 49 -5.32 2.58 9.08
CA ILE A 49 -4.84 3.69 8.24
C ILE A 49 -4.91 3.36 6.75
N LEU A 50 -4.55 2.13 6.36
CA LEU A 50 -4.63 1.69 4.97
C LEU A 50 -6.09 1.57 4.47
N GLU A 51 -7.02 1.18 5.35
CA GLU A 51 -8.46 1.19 5.06
C GLU A 51 -8.97 2.62 4.88
N LEU A 52 -8.61 3.55 5.75
CA LEU A 52 -8.93 4.98 5.59
C LEU A 52 -8.35 5.57 4.29
N ALA A 53 -7.10 5.24 3.97
CA ALA A 53 -6.46 5.71 2.73
C ALA A 53 -7.18 5.20 1.47
N LYS A 54 -7.68 3.96 1.51
CA LYS A 54 -8.50 3.39 0.43
C LYS A 54 -9.80 4.15 0.26
N ASP A 55 -10.49 4.46 1.35
CA ASP A 55 -11.75 5.20 1.32
C ASP A 55 -11.53 6.62 0.76
N ILE A 56 -10.49 7.33 1.22
CA ILE A 56 -10.10 8.65 0.69
C ILE A 56 -9.81 8.57 -0.81
N ALA A 57 -9.05 7.57 -1.26
CA ALA A 57 -8.72 7.41 -2.67
C ALA A 57 -9.98 7.15 -3.53
N TYR A 58 -10.91 6.33 -3.02
CA TYR A 58 -12.19 6.04 -3.68
C TYR A 58 -13.06 7.29 -3.79
N THR A 59 -13.19 8.07 -2.71
CA THR A 59 -13.97 9.32 -2.74
C THR A 59 -13.34 10.37 -3.66
N THR A 60 -12.01 10.43 -3.72
CA THR A 60 -11.28 11.40 -4.54
C THR A 60 -11.37 11.09 -6.03
N THR A 61 -11.50 9.81 -6.41
CA THR A 61 -11.61 9.39 -7.83
C THR A 61 -13.02 9.44 -8.40
N LEU A 62 -14.04 9.61 -7.55
CA LEU A 62 -15.44 9.78 -7.96
C LEU A 62 -15.87 11.25 -8.14
N HIS A 63 -14.96 12.20 -7.88
CA HIS A 63 -15.18 13.64 -8.03
C HIS A 63 -14.43 14.23 -9.23
#